data_AF-A0A151R4S2-F1
#
_entry.id   AF-A0A151R4S2-F1
#
_cell.length_a   1.000
_cell.length_b   1.000
_cell.length_c   1.000
_cell.angle_alpha   90.00
_cell.angle_beta   90.00
_cell.angle_gamma   90.00
#
_symmetry.space_group_name_H-M   'P 1'
#
loop_
_entity.id
_entity.type
_entity.pdbx_description
1 polymer ?
#
loop_
_entity_poly.entity_id
_entity_poly.type
_entity_poly.pdbx_seq_one_letter_code
_entity_poly.pdbx_strand_id
1 'polypeptide(L)'
;MKWLKKAEHLPFIQAAVHDDVFIKILNLDTAKEAWDKLKEGFQGRGRTRRMKGLNLRREFDAIKMKQAETVKEFADRLSKVVTQIRLLGEELSDHELWRKY
;
A
#
# COMPACT_ATOMS: atom_id res chain seq x y z
N MET A 1 -10.54 -39.49 1.85
CA MET A 1 -11.43 -38.43 2.39
C MET A 1 -10.82 -37.01 2.46
N LYS A 2 -9.49 -36.80 2.54
CA LYS A 2 -8.91 -35.43 2.56
C LYS A 2 -9.08 -34.64 1.24
N TRP A 3 -9.01 -35.30 0.09
CA TRP A 3 -9.13 -34.66 -1.23
C TRP A 3 -10.52 -34.09 -1.55
N LEU A 4 -11.59 -34.76 -1.11
CA LEU A 4 -12.97 -34.31 -1.35
C LEU A 4 -13.29 -33.01 -0.61
N LYS A 5 -12.80 -32.85 0.63
CA LYS A 5 -12.95 -31.59 1.39
C LYS A 5 -12.12 -30.43 0.80
N LYS A 6 -10.98 -30.72 0.17
CA LYS A 6 -10.15 -29.70 -0.52
C LYS A 6 -10.89 -29.13 -1.73
N ALA A 7 -11.57 -29.99 -2.50
CA ALA A 7 -12.32 -29.61 -3.69
C ALA A 7 -13.59 -28.78 -3.38
N GLU A 8 -14.24 -28.98 -2.23
CA GLU A 8 -15.44 -28.20 -1.87
C GLU A 8 -15.17 -26.72 -1.63
N HIS A 9 -14.00 -26.34 -1.11
CA HIS A 9 -13.72 -24.96 -0.70
C HIS A 9 -12.94 -24.15 -1.74
N LEU A 10 -12.25 -24.81 -2.67
CA LEU A 10 -11.45 -24.19 -3.72
C LEU A 10 -12.25 -23.24 -4.64
N PRO A 11 -13.48 -23.59 -5.08
CA PRO A 11 -14.29 -22.72 -5.96
C PRO A 11 -14.68 -21.39 -5.31
N PHE A 12 -14.95 -21.39 -4.00
CA PHE A 12 -15.29 -20.18 -3.25
C PHE A 12 -14.11 -19.22 -3.14
N ILE A 13 -12.89 -19.75 -2.96
CA ILE A 13 -11.67 -18.94 -2.94
C ILE A 13 -11.36 -18.43 -4.34
N GLN A 14 -11.53 -19.26 -5.38
CA GLN A 14 -11.32 -18.87 -6.78
C GLN A 14 -12.21 -17.70 -7.19
N ALA A 15 -13.50 -17.71 -6.81
CA ALA A 15 -14.41 -16.60 -7.09
C ALA A 15 -14.03 -15.29 -6.39
N ALA A 16 -13.25 -15.35 -5.31
CA ALA A 16 -12.89 -14.21 -4.47
C ALA A 16 -11.50 -13.62 -4.79
N VAL A 17 -10.68 -14.28 -5.61
CA VAL A 17 -9.31 -13.83 -5.90
C VAL A 17 -9.03 -13.84 -7.40
N HIS A 18 -8.19 -12.90 -7.86
CA HIS A 18 -7.72 -12.89 -9.25
C HIS A 18 -6.95 -14.19 -9.58
N ASP A 19 -7.00 -14.66 -10.83
CA ASP A 19 -6.40 -15.93 -11.26
C ASP A 19 -4.90 -16.03 -10.90
N ASP A 20 -4.15 -14.93 -11.00
CA ASP A 20 -2.72 -14.85 -10.62
C ASP A 20 -2.47 -15.10 -9.13
N VAL A 21 -3.46 -14.80 -8.29
CA VAL A 21 -3.43 -15.05 -6.84
C VAL A 21 -3.89 -16.48 -6.57
N PHE A 22 -4.86 -16.98 -7.33
CA PHE A 22 -5.34 -18.35 -7.26
C PHE A 22 -4.25 -19.37 -7.59
N ILE A 23 -3.49 -19.16 -8.67
CA ILE A 23 -2.35 -20.02 -9.07
C ILE A 23 -1.31 -20.17 -7.94
N LYS A 24 -1.11 -19.12 -7.14
CA LYS A 24 -0.13 -19.11 -6.03
C LYS A 24 -0.57 -19.91 -4.81
N ILE A 25 -1.87 -20.18 -4.67
CA ILE A 25 -2.44 -20.94 -3.55
C ILE A 25 -2.96 -22.34 -3.96
N LEU A 26 -3.03 -22.61 -5.26
CA LEU A 26 -3.53 -23.85 -5.86
C LEU A 26 -2.75 -25.11 -5.40
N ASN A 27 -1.46 -24.95 -5.12
CA ASN A 27 -0.58 -26.03 -4.65
C ASN A 27 -0.60 -26.24 -3.13
N LEU A 28 -1.44 -25.51 -2.38
CA LEU A 28 -1.54 -25.66 -0.92
C LEU A 28 -2.61 -26.69 -0.56
N ASP A 29 -2.38 -27.48 0.48
CA ASP A 29 -3.21 -28.64 0.80
C ASP A 29 -4.38 -28.33 1.72
N THR A 30 -4.32 -27.21 2.43
CA THR A 30 -5.37 -26.78 3.34
C THR A 30 -5.80 -25.34 3.09
N ALA A 31 -7.09 -25.07 3.35
CA ALA A 31 -7.63 -23.72 3.31
C ALA A 31 -6.90 -22.76 4.27
N LYS A 32 -6.37 -23.28 5.39
CA LYS A 32 -5.56 -22.51 6.34
C LYS A 32 -4.26 -22.04 5.73
N GLU A 33 -3.51 -22.90 5.05
CA GLU A 33 -2.28 -22.53 4.36
C GLU A 33 -2.54 -21.48 3.26
N ALA A 34 -3.61 -21.65 2.48
CA ALA A 34 -4.02 -20.67 1.49
C ALA A 34 -4.33 -19.30 2.13
N TRP A 35 -5.10 -19.29 3.22
CA TRP A 35 -5.42 -18.08 3.97
C TRP A 35 -4.18 -17.40 4.56
N ASP A 36 -3.28 -18.16 5.18
CA ASP A 36 -2.04 -17.63 5.76
C ASP A 36 -1.13 -17.07 4.66
N LYS A 37 -1.04 -17.74 3.49
CA LYS A 37 -0.26 -17.25 2.35
C LYS A 37 -0.81 -15.95 1.76
N LEU A 38 -2.14 -15.85 1.63
CA LEU A 38 -2.80 -14.61 1.25
C LEU A 38 -2.47 -13.51 2.27
N LYS A 39 -2.64 -13.81 3.57
CA LYS A 39 -2.39 -12.87 4.66
C LYS A 39 -0.95 -12.37 4.65
N GLU A 40 0.05 -13.21 4.44
CA GLU A 40 1.46 -12.78 4.30
C GLU A 40 1.65 -11.79 3.15
N GLY A 41 1.12 -12.11 1.95
CA GLY A 41 1.23 -11.26 0.77
C GLY A 41 0.51 -9.92 0.91
N PHE A 42 -0.63 -9.88 1.62
CA PHE A 42 -1.36 -8.65 1.91
C PHE A 42 -0.78 -7.87 3.10
N GLN A 43 -0.25 -8.54 4.14
CA GLN A 43 0.43 -7.91 5.26
C GLN A 43 1.74 -7.24 4.83
N GLY A 44 2.52 -7.87 3.94
CA GLY A 44 3.69 -7.26 3.33
C GLY A 44 3.34 -5.96 2.61
N ARG A 45 2.28 -6.00 1.76
CA ARG A 45 1.75 -4.81 1.09
C ARG A 45 1.26 -3.73 2.06
N GLY A 46 0.57 -4.11 3.13
CA GLY A 46 0.12 -3.19 4.18
C GLY A 46 1.27 -2.52 4.94
N ARG A 47 2.30 -3.30 5.33
CA ARG A 47 3.51 -2.78 5.98
C ARG A 47 4.26 -1.82 5.06
N THR A 48 4.46 -2.18 3.79
CA THR A 48 5.10 -1.30 2.81
C THR A 48 4.31 -0.02 2.59
N ARG A 49 2.98 -0.09 2.47
CA ARG A 49 2.11 1.09 2.33
C ARG A 49 2.23 2.01 3.54
N ARG A 50 2.15 1.45 4.76
CA ARG A 50 2.31 2.21 6.01
C ARG A 50 3.69 2.87 6.11
N MET A 51 4.75 2.15 5.76
CA MET A 51 6.11 2.69 5.82
C MET A 51 6.33 3.80 4.79
N LYS A 52 5.74 3.67 3.59
CA LYS A 52 5.72 4.75 2.59
C LYS A 52 5.02 6.00 3.12
N GLY A 53 3.85 5.86 3.74
CA GLY A 53 3.13 6.97 4.38
C GLY A 53 3.97 7.70 5.42
N LEU A 54 4.54 6.96 6.37
CA LEU A 54 5.43 7.52 7.40
C LEU A 54 6.65 8.26 6.82
N ASN A 55 7.26 7.72 5.77
CA ASN A 55 8.40 8.36 5.13
C ASN A 55 8.01 9.65 4.41
N LEU A 56 6.88 9.66 3.69
CA LEU A 56 6.37 10.87 3.03
C LEU A 56 5.97 11.95 4.03
N ARG A 57 5.39 11.55 5.17
CA ARG A 57 5.08 12.48 6.26
C ARG A 57 6.33 13.17 6.80
N ARG A 58 7.39 12.39 7.04
CA ARG A 58 8.71 12.91 7.45
C ARG A 58 9.31 13.82 6.38
N GLU A 59 9.21 13.45 5.11
CA GLU A 59 9.68 14.28 4.00
C GLU A 59 8.92 15.60 3.94
N PHE A 60 7.59 15.57 4.06
CA PHE A 60 6.75 16.77 4.12
C PHE A 60 7.11 17.65 5.30
N ASP A 61 7.27 17.10 6.51
CA ASP A 61 7.65 17.89 7.69
C ASP A 61 9.04 18.51 7.55
N ALA A 62 9.99 17.79 6.96
CA ALA A 62 11.35 18.26 6.74
C ALA A 62 11.51 19.18 5.52
N ILE A 63 10.51 19.23 4.62
CA ILE A 63 10.59 20.04 3.41
C ILE A 63 10.67 21.52 3.77
N LYS A 64 11.64 22.20 3.17
CA LYS A 64 11.91 23.63 3.28
C LYS A 64 12.59 24.11 2.02
N MET A 65 12.47 25.41 1.74
CA MET A 65 13.11 25.99 0.59
C MET A 65 14.65 25.99 0.74
N LYS A 66 15.39 25.61 -0.30
CA LYS A 66 16.86 25.70 -0.35
C LYS A 66 17.30 27.08 -0.85
N GLN A 67 18.52 27.50 -0.51
CA GLN A 67 19.04 28.82 -0.92
C GLN A 67 19.19 28.99 -2.44
N ALA A 68 19.53 27.93 -3.16
CA ALA A 68 19.78 27.96 -4.60
C ALA A 68 18.61 27.44 -5.46
N GLU A 69 17.48 27.08 -4.84
CA GLU A 69 16.31 26.61 -5.61
C GLU A 69 15.36 27.76 -5.90
N THR A 70 14.72 27.70 -7.06
CA THR A 70 13.67 28.65 -7.43
C THR A 70 12.37 28.32 -6.72
N VAL A 71 11.48 29.31 -6.59
CA VAL A 71 10.13 29.12 -6.03
C VAL A 71 9.36 28.03 -6.77
N LYS A 72 9.52 27.97 -8.11
CA LYS A 72 8.88 26.94 -8.93
C LYS A 72 9.39 25.54 -8.59
N GLU A 73 10.70 25.36 -8.50
CA GLU A 73 11.30 24.06 -8.15
C GLU A 73 10.88 23.59 -6.76
N PHE A 74 10.78 24.52 -5.79
CA PHE A 74 10.26 24.21 -4.47
C PHE A 74 8.78 23.80 -4.52
N ALA A 75 7.94 24.58 -5.21
CA ALA A 75 6.51 24.28 -5.35
C ALA A 75 6.27 22.93 -6.03
N ASP A 76 7.03 22.60 -7.07
CA ASP A 76 6.96 21.31 -7.77
C ASP A 76 7.33 20.14 -6.84
N ARG A 77 8.40 20.30 -6.03
CA ARG A 77 8.80 19.32 -5.01
C ARG A 77 7.72 19.13 -3.94
N LEU A 78 7.19 20.22 -3.40
CA LEU A 78 6.14 20.18 -2.38
C LEU A 78 4.87 19.51 -2.92
N SER A 79 4.43 19.91 -4.12
CA SER A 79 3.25 19.35 -4.80
C SER A 79 3.39 17.84 -5.03
N LYS A 80 4.59 17.38 -5.41
CA LYS A 80 4.87 15.95 -5.58
C LYS A 80 4.65 15.17 -4.28
N VAL A 81 5.20 15.65 -3.15
CA VAL A 81 5.05 14.99 -1.84
C VAL A 81 3.58 14.99 -1.40
N VAL A 82 2.89 16.13 -1.52
CA VAL A 82 1.45 16.25 -1.18
C VAL A 82 0.59 15.29 -2.00
N THR A 83 0.85 15.20 -3.30
CA THR A 83 0.13 14.29 -4.19
C THR A 83 0.34 12.83 -3.79
N GLN A 84 1.57 12.45 -3.45
CA GLN A 84 1.87 11.08 -3.03
C GLN A 84 1.20 10.70 -1.69
N ILE A 85 1.14 11.63 -0.74
CA ILE A 85 0.43 11.44 0.55
C ILE A 85 -1.08 11.23 0.28
N ARG A 86 -1.69 12.09 -0.55
CA ARG A 86 -3.11 11.96 -0.93
C ARG A 86 -3.41 10.65 -1.65
N LEU A 87 -2.52 10.20 -2.56
CA LEU A 87 -2.66 8.91 -3.25
C LEU A 87 -2.59 7.71 -2.29
N LEU A 88 -1.94 7.85 -1.14
CA LEU A 88 -1.97 6.84 -0.08
C LEU A 88 -3.24 6.91 0.77
N GLY A 89 -4.15 7.84 0.51
CA GLY A 89 -5.39 8.03 1.26
C GLY A 89 -5.18 8.75 2.60
N GLU A 90 -4.05 9.43 2.77
CA GLU A 90 -3.79 10.28 3.93
C GLU A 90 -4.22 11.72 3.64
N GLU A 91 -4.88 12.36 4.59
CA GLU A 91 -5.28 13.75 4.48
C GLU A 91 -4.23 14.70 5.06
N LEU A 92 -4.08 15.85 4.41
CA LEU A 92 -3.30 16.98 4.89
C LEU A 92 -4.27 18.15 5.03
N SER A 93 -4.32 18.75 6.21
CA SER A 93 -5.13 19.93 6.46
C SER A 93 -4.56 21.16 5.75
N ASP A 94 -5.43 22.13 5.46
CA ASP A 94 -5.01 23.39 4.86
C ASP A 94 -3.98 24.10 5.72
N HIS A 95 -4.15 24.09 7.04
CA HIS A 95 -3.18 24.67 7.97
C HIS A 95 -1.78 24.08 7.83
N GLU A 96 -1.66 22.76 7.63
CA GLU A 96 -0.37 22.09 7.40
C GLU A 96 0.28 22.51 6.08
N LEU A 97 -0.53 22.73 5.04
CA LEU A 97 -0.07 23.22 3.73
C LEU A 97 0.37 24.68 3.79
N TRP A 98 -0.40 25.55 4.45
CA TRP A 98 -0.06 26.96 4.61
C TRP A 98 1.25 27.18 5.36
N ARG A 99 1.61 26.30 6.31
CA ARG A 99 2.90 26.35 7.00
C ARG A 99 4.11 26.14 6.07
N LYS A 100 3.90 25.62 4.86
CA LYS A 100 4.96 25.31 3.90
C LYS A 100 5.12 26.36 2.79
N TYR A 101 4.13 27.23 2.60
CA TYR A 101 4.23 28.42 1.78
C TYR A 101 4.94 29.54 2.55
#